data_AF-A0A6A7LLH2-F1
#
_entry.id   AF-A0A6A7LLH2-F1
#
_cell.length_a   1.000
_cell.length_b   1.000
_cell.length_c   1.000
_cell.angle_alpha   90.00
_cell.angle_beta   90.00
_cell.angle_gamma   90.00
#
_symmetry.space_group_name_H-M   'P 1'
#
loop_
_entity.id
_entity.type
_entity.pdbx_description
1 polymer ?
#
loop_
_entity_poly.entity_id
_entity_poly.type
_entity_poly.pdbx_seq_one_letter_code
_entity_poly.pdbx_strand_id
1 'polypeptide(L)'
;MGTRIEDHYRNGLDPLLKEDELDLSALESALRMNLRCNIQHKLGKPLYSFTLYEKVKRVTIPIYDGDYQILMISFDLDVENEYVILEKVLSLLKKANILILPNMKITC
;
A
#
# COMPACT_ATOMS: atom_id res chain seq x y z
N MET A 1 17.65 8.26 -3.38
CA MET A 1 17.09 8.09 -2.02
C MET A 1 15.58 8.18 -2.15
N GLY A 2 14.81 7.33 -1.46
CA GLY A 2 13.35 7.46 -1.45
C GLY A 2 12.94 8.71 -0.66
N THR A 3 11.85 9.35 -1.05
CA THR A 3 11.35 10.58 -0.42
C THR A 3 9.85 10.45 -0.19
N ARG A 4 9.38 10.84 1.00
CA ARG A 4 7.96 10.93 1.29
C ARG A 4 7.37 12.11 0.52
N ILE A 5 6.34 11.83 -0.29
CA ILE A 5 5.72 12.85 -1.14
C ILE A 5 4.65 13.60 -0.34
N GLU A 6 3.78 12.86 0.33
CA GLU A 6 2.67 13.38 1.13
C GLU A 6 2.31 12.39 2.25
N ASP A 7 1.73 12.89 3.33
CA ASP A 7 1.13 12.09 4.40
C ASP A 7 -0.08 12.80 5.02
N HIS A 8 -0.98 12.02 5.61
CA HIS A 8 -2.17 12.55 6.25
C HIS A 8 -2.61 11.68 7.42
N TYR A 9 -2.95 12.32 8.53
CA TYR A 9 -3.49 11.67 9.72
C TYR A 9 -4.94 12.09 9.97
N ARG A 10 -5.74 11.17 10.51
CA ARG A 10 -7.07 11.54 11.02
C ARG A 10 -6.93 12.48 12.24
N ASN A 11 -7.91 13.35 12.42
CA ASN A 11 -7.93 14.28 13.56
C ASN A 11 -7.83 13.55 14.90
N GLY A 12 -6.97 14.05 15.79
CA GLY A 12 -6.77 13.49 17.13
C GLY A 12 -5.98 12.18 17.18
N LEU A 13 -5.35 11.76 16.08
CA LEU A 13 -4.44 10.61 16.09
C LEU A 13 -3.12 10.98 16.78
N ASP A 14 -2.67 10.12 17.68
CA ASP A 14 -1.29 10.11 18.19
C ASP A 14 -0.45 9.10 17.38
N PRO A 15 0.51 9.53 16.56
CA PRO A 15 1.30 8.64 15.72
C PRO A 15 2.17 7.69 16.53
N LEU A 16 2.19 6.41 16.15
CA LEU A 16 3.06 5.39 16.78
C LEU A 16 4.55 5.58 16.46
N LEU A 17 4.87 6.31 15.39
CA LEU A 17 6.22 6.51 14.88
C LEU A 17 6.53 8.00 14.86
N LYS A 18 7.78 8.35 15.16
CA LYS A 18 8.34 9.68 14.87
C LYS A 18 8.57 9.85 13.37
N GLU A 19 8.83 11.08 12.96
CA GLU A 19 9.04 11.44 11.55
C GLU A 19 10.17 10.65 10.87
N ASP A 20 11.31 10.52 11.52
CA ASP A 20 12.47 9.77 11.01
C ASP A 20 12.19 8.25 10.95
N GLU A 21 11.50 7.72 11.95
CA GLU A 21 11.05 6.33 11.99
C GLU A 21 10.01 6.04 10.90
N LEU A 22 9.12 7.00 10.61
CA LEU A 22 8.13 6.90 9.54
C LEU A 22 8.80 6.87 8.17
N ASP A 23 9.77 7.76 7.93
CA ASP A 23 10.52 7.80 6.67
C ASP A 23 11.32 6.51 6.44
N LEU A 24 11.96 5.98 7.49
CA LEU A 24 12.62 4.68 7.42
C LEU A 24 11.61 3.56 7.13
N SER A 25 10.48 3.53 7.84
CA SER A 25 9.42 2.53 7.64
C SER A 25 8.85 2.57 6.22
N ALA A 26 8.71 3.77 5.64
CA ALA A 26 8.27 3.98 4.27
C ALA A 26 9.29 3.46 3.25
N LEU A 27 10.58 3.77 3.44
CA LEU A 27 11.66 3.26 2.59
C LEU A 27 11.71 1.72 2.59
N GLU A 28 11.65 1.09 3.77
CA GLU A 28 11.63 -0.37 3.89
C GLU A 28 10.39 -1.00 3.23
N SER A 29 9.24 -0.33 3.32
CA SER A 29 8.01 -0.78 2.67
C SER A 29 8.13 -0.72 1.15
N ALA A 30 8.76 0.33 0.62
CA ALA A 30 9.02 0.46 -0.81
C ALA A 30 9.97 -0.63 -1.30
N LEU A 31 11.07 -0.90 -0.58
CA LEU A 31 12.00 -1.97 -0.90
C LEU A 31 11.31 -3.35 -0.89
N ARG A 32 10.52 -3.66 0.16
CA ARG A 32 9.75 -4.91 0.24
C ARG A 32 8.75 -5.06 -0.90
N MET A 33 8.09 -3.98 -1.30
CA MET A 33 7.17 -4.03 -2.45
C MET A 33 7.95 -4.23 -3.76
N ASN A 34 9.14 -3.66 -3.91
CA ASN A 34 9.94 -3.78 -5.12
C ASN A 34 10.40 -5.22 -5.34
N LEU A 35 10.81 -5.89 -4.26
CA LEU A 35 11.18 -7.31 -4.29
C LEU A 35 10.05 -8.22 -4.79
N ARG A 36 8.77 -7.86 -4.59
CA ARG A 36 7.62 -8.63 -5.10
C ARG A 36 7.51 -8.57 -6.63
N CYS A 37 8.01 -7.51 -7.27
CA CYS A 37 8.03 -7.40 -8.72
C CYS A 37 8.92 -8.45 -9.40
N ASN A 38 9.90 -9.02 -8.69
CA ASN A 38 10.82 -10.01 -9.26
C ASN A 38 10.12 -11.28 -9.78
N ILE A 39 9.00 -11.67 -9.15
CA ILE A 39 8.24 -12.87 -9.53
C ILE A 39 6.95 -12.55 -10.29
N GLN A 40 6.74 -11.29 -10.68
CA GLN A 40 5.51 -10.85 -11.34
C GLN A 40 5.26 -11.56 -12.68
N HIS A 41 6.32 -12.03 -13.34
CA HIS A 41 6.24 -12.81 -14.59
C HIS A 41 5.56 -14.17 -14.39
N LYS A 42 5.43 -14.65 -13.13
CA LYS A 42 4.71 -15.89 -12.77
C LYS A 42 3.39 -15.62 -12.05
N LEU A 43 3.37 -14.66 -11.11
CA LEU A 43 2.22 -14.43 -10.22
C LEU A 43 1.31 -13.27 -10.67
N GLY A 44 1.72 -12.51 -11.68
CA GLY A 44 1.12 -11.22 -11.99
C GLY A 44 1.68 -10.09 -11.13
N LYS A 45 1.26 -8.86 -11.45
CA LYS A 45 1.70 -7.65 -10.72
C LYS A 45 1.15 -7.67 -9.29
N PRO A 46 1.94 -7.31 -8.25
CA PRO A 46 1.42 -7.16 -6.90
C PRO A 46 0.37 -6.05 -6.86
N LEU A 47 -0.82 -6.35 -6.32
CA LEU A 47 -1.90 -5.36 -6.21
C LEU A 47 -1.83 -4.58 -4.89
N TYR A 48 -1.49 -5.28 -3.82
CA TYR A 48 -1.19 -4.71 -2.51
C TYR A 48 -0.45 -5.76 -1.66
N SER A 49 0.08 -5.35 -0.51
CA SER A 49 0.51 -6.23 0.55
C SER A 49 -0.05 -5.75 1.89
N PHE A 50 -0.33 -6.69 2.79
CA PHE A 50 -0.85 -6.40 4.12
C PHE A 50 0.11 -6.93 5.19
N THR A 51 0.20 -6.23 6.31
CA THR A 51 0.95 -6.66 7.50
C THR A 51 0.15 -6.32 8.74
N LEU A 52 -0.12 -7.33 9.56
CA LEU A 52 -0.69 -7.17 10.89
C LEU A 52 0.45 -7.03 11.89
N TYR A 53 0.60 -5.85 12.47
CA TYR A 53 1.40 -5.65 13.67
C TYR A 53 0.48 -5.75 14.89
N GLU A 54 1.06 -6.05 16.05
CA GLU A 54 0.32 -6.14 17.31
C GLU A 54 -0.45 -4.85 17.66
N LYS A 55 -0.04 -3.70 17.11
CA LYS A 55 -0.64 -2.37 17.39
C LYS A 55 -1.34 -1.72 16.20
N VAL A 56 -1.12 -2.21 14.98
CA VAL A 56 -1.63 -1.55 13.77
C VAL A 56 -1.70 -2.52 12.59
N LYS A 57 -2.71 -2.35 11.75
CA LYS A 57 -2.79 -3.03 10.45
C LYS A 57 -2.24 -2.10 9.38
N ARG A 58 -1.35 -2.58 8.52
CA ARG A 58 -0.74 -1.75 7.49
C ARG A 58 -0.85 -2.37 6.11
N VAL A 59 -1.31 -1.56 5.17
CA VAL A 59 -1.43 -1.89 3.75
C VAL A 59 -0.40 -1.09 2.99
N THR A 60 0.23 -1.72 2.00
CA THR A 60 1.11 -1.07 1.03
C THR A 60 0.63 -1.40 -0.36
N ILE A 61 0.35 -0.38 -1.17
CA ILE A 61 -0.16 -0.50 -2.54
C ILE A 61 0.89 0.11 -3.47
N PRO A 62 1.40 -0.61 -4.48
CA PRO A 62 2.25 -0.01 -5.50
C PRO A 62 1.44 0.91 -6.41
N ILE A 63 2.02 2.06 -6.74
CA ILE A 63 1.50 2.99 -7.74
C ILE A 63 2.30 2.79 -9.02
N TYR A 64 1.61 2.60 -10.15
CA TYR A 64 2.22 2.30 -11.45
C TYR A 64 2.05 3.47 -12.42
N ASP A 65 2.54 4.65 -12.03
CA ASP A 65 2.44 5.90 -12.81
C ASP A 65 3.83 6.49 -13.12
N GLY A 66 4.60 5.76 -13.92
CA GLY A 66 5.95 6.17 -14.35
C GLY A 66 7.05 5.92 -13.31
N ASP A 67 6.92 6.50 -12.11
CA ASP A 67 7.87 6.35 -11.01
C ASP A 67 7.50 5.20 -10.07
N TYR A 68 8.52 4.61 -9.43
CA TYR A 68 8.29 3.59 -8.40
C TYR A 68 7.80 4.22 -7.10
N GLN A 69 6.50 4.21 -6.89
CA GLN A 69 5.85 4.82 -5.73
C GLN A 69 4.99 3.78 -4.99
N ILE A 70 4.78 4.03 -3.70
CA ILE A 70 3.88 3.23 -2.88
C ILE A 70 2.93 4.15 -2.10
N LEU A 71 1.70 3.68 -1.91
CA LEU A 71 0.74 4.23 -0.96
C LEU A 71 0.71 3.33 0.27
N MET A 72 0.87 3.94 1.45
CA MET A 72 0.75 3.24 2.73
C MET A 72 -0.51 3.69 3.46
N ILE A 73 -1.29 2.74 3.95
CA ILE A 73 -2.51 3.01 4.72
C ILE A 73 -2.44 2.19 6.01
N SER A 74 -2.67 2.85 7.14
CA SER A 74 -2.74 2.21 8.45
C SER A 74 -4.19 2.17 8.95
N PHE A 75 -4.59 1.05 9.53
CA PHE A 75 -5.91 0.82 10.12
C PHE A 75 -5.76 0.41 11.58
N ASP A 76 -6.75 0.80 12.39
CA ASP A 76 -6.91 0.30 13.75
C ASP A 76 -7.21 -1.22 13.73
N LEU A 77 -6.92 -1.91 14.84
CA LEU A 77 -6.98 -3.38 14.91
C LEU A 77 -8.41 -3.93 14.81
N ASP A 78 -9.39 -3.17 15.28
CA ASP A 78 -10.81 -3.51 15.33
C ASP A 78 -11.54 -3.26 14.00
N VAL A 79 -10.89 -2.61 13.04
CA VAL A 79 -11.49 -2.30 11.73
C VAL A 79 -11.37 -3.48 10.77
N GLU A 80 -12.49 -3.91 10.18
CA GLU A 80 -12.47 -4.78 9.00
C GLU A 80 -11.94 -4.03 7.77
N ASN A 81 -10.71 -4.33 7.41
CA ASN A 81 -9.96 -3.57 6.40
C ASN A 81 -10.10 -4.12 4.98
N GLU A 82 -10.39 -5.42 4.80
CA GLU A 82 -10.37 -6.05 3.47
C GLU A 82 -11.37 -5.42 2.50
N TYR A 83 -12.63 -5.26 2.91
CA TYR A 83 -13.64 -4.57 2.12
C TYR A 83 -13.22 -3.13 1.76
N VAL A 84 -12.65 -2.39 2.72
CA VAL A 84 -12.20 -1.01 2.49
C VAL A 84 -11.08 -0.96 1.45
N ILE A 85 -10.11 -1.88 1.54
CA ILE A 85 -9.00 -1.96 0.58
C ILE A 85 -9.53 -2.29 -0.81
N LEU A 86 -10.28 -3.37 -0.94
CA LEU A 86 -10.71 -3.90 -2.24
C LEU A 86 -11.73 -2.99 -2.92
N GLU A 87 -12.79 -2.60 -2.21
CA GLU A 87 -13.95 -1.94 -2.82
C GLU A 87 -13.84 -0.42 -2.84
N LYS A 88 -13.08 0.18 -1.91
CA LYS A 88 -12.90 1.64 -1.87
C LYS A 88 -11.56 2.04 -2.43
N VAL A 89 -10.46 1.60 -1.82
CA VAL A 89 -9.12 2.11 -2.16
C VAL A 89 -8.72 1.70 -3.57
N LEU A 90 -8.71 0.39 -3.89
CA LEU A 90 -8.31 -0.09 -5.22
C LEU A 90 -9.28 0.42 -6.30
N SER A 91 -10.57 0.53 -5.99
CA SER A 91 -11.59 1.09 -6.90
C SER A 91 -11.31 2.57 -7.25
N LEU A 92 -10.95 3.39 -6.26
CA LEU A 92 -10.57 4.80 -6.48
C LEU A 92 -9.29 4.92 -7.30
N LEU A 93 -8.26 4.14 -6.96
CA LEU A 93 -6.99 4.14 -7.69
C LEU A 93 -7.16 3.68 -9.14
N LYS A 94 -8.05 2.72 -9.39
CA LYS A 94 -8.42 2.30 -10.76
C LYS A 94 -9.11 3.42 -11.54
N LYS A 95 -10.06 4.14 -10.92
CA LYS A 95 -10.74 5.29 -11.55
C LYS A 95 -9.79 6.43 -11.88
N ALA A 96 -8.76 6.61 -11.07
CA ALA A 96 -7.70 7.60 -11.29
C ALA A 96 -6.63 7.14 -12.29
N ASN A 97 -6.76 5.96 -12.90
CA ASN A 97 -5.75 5.33 -13.78
C ASN A 97 -4.36 5.11 -13.13
N ILE A 98 -4.29 5.09 -11.79
CA ILE A 98 -3.05 4.92 -11.02
C ILE A 98 -2.67 3.42 -10.90
N LEU A 99 -3.65 2.53 -11.01
CA LEU A 99 -3.47 1.09 -11.08
C LEU A 99 -3.75 0.57 -12.49
N ILE A 100 -2.70 0.24 -13.23
CA ILE A 100 -2.83 -0.52 -14.50
C ILE A 100 -2.97 -2.01 -14.15
N LEU A 101 -4.19 -2.40 -13.74
CA LEU A 101 -4.55 -3.81 -13.57
C LEU A 101 -4.61 -4.47 -14.96
N PRO A 102 -3.85 -5.55 -15.22
CA PRO A 102 -4.17 -6.41 -16.35
C PRO A 102 -5.56 -7.02 -16.12
N ASN A 103 -6.38 -7.07 -17.17
CA ASN A 103 -7.73 -7.64 -17.13
C ASN A 103 -7.73 -9.01 -16.44
N MET A 104 -8.22 -9.06 -15.20
CA MET A 104 -8.22 -10.27 -14.38
C MET A 104 -9.42 -11.13 -14.80
N LYS A 105 -9.19 -12.17 -15.61
CA LYS A 105 -10.12 -13.29 -15.68
C LYS A 105 -9.88 -14.16 -14.45
N ILE A 106 -10.85 -14.17 -13.56
CA ILE A 106 -10.90 -15.11 -12.44
C ILE A 106 -11.25 -16.47 -13.05
N THR A 107 -10.29 -17.38 -13.11
CA THR A 107 -10.55 -18.82 -13.30
C THR A 107 -10.25 -19.51 -11.99
N CYS A 108 -11.29 -20.12 -11.42
CA CYS A 108 -11.24 -20.98 -10.24
C CYS A 108 -10.36 -22.20 -10.48
#